data_AF-W4VCY8-F1
#
_entry.id   AF-W4VCY8-F1
#
_cell.length_a   1.000
_cell.length_b   1.000
_cell.length_c   1.000
_cell.angle_alpha   90.00
_cell.angle_beta   90.00
_cell.angle_gamma   90.00
#
_symmetry.space_group_name_H-M   'P 1'
#
loop_
_entity.id
_entity.type
_entity.pdbx_description
1 polymer ?
#
loop_
_entity_poly.entity_id
_entity_poly.type
_entity_poly.pdbx_seq_one_letter_code
_entity_poly.pdbx_strand_id
1 'polypeptide(L)'
;MGCDPIIIIGQDMAFTFGSMYAGEAPGTVINDNEDIQKRGYILAKDIYGNEVYTTRPFLAIRNWFEGYFEKVRDKIEIINATEGGLNISYARNETLEDALKSCDFSEDGIKKLIKVLYEEGRFTDSIASKVEDYRAYVQREIRRLEFLSGKQLEIADYLRRDVYHPSKSRSRFVKAVNSINELSDKVFESPIYNPLLKNLVEIDFYLIKAEVDRAVKTLTKYDDIKNVYMNAILYQNEKLNASLAKLKSFFDN
;
A
#
# COMPACT_ATOMS: atom_id res chain seq x y z
N MET A 1 -16.23 -2.56 13.64
CA MET A 1 -17.12 -1.79 14.53
C MET A 1 -18.03 -2.67 15.39
N GLY A 2 -18.29 -3.93 15.01
CA GLY A 2 -19.02 -4.87 15.88
C GLY A 2 -20.50 -4.54 16.05
N CYS A 3 -21.07 -3.79 15.10
CA CYS A 3 -22.49 -3.43 15.10
C CYS A 3 -23.34 -4.68 14.88
N ASP A 4 -24.32 -4.88 15.75
CA ASP A 4 -25.30 -5.96 15.72
C ASP A 4 -26.57 -5.49 16.43
N PRO A 5 -27.75 -5.46 15.79
CA PRO A 5 -27.97 -5.77 14.37
C PRO A 5 -27.44 -4.67 13.42
N ILE A 6 -27.31 -5.01 12.13
CA ILE A 6 -27.11 -4.05 11.05
C ILE A 6 -28.44 -3.87 10.31
N ILE A 7 -28.99 -2.64 10.38
CA ILE A 7 -30.22 -2.27 9.67
C ILE A 7 -29.84 -1.49 8.41
N ILE A 8 -30.25 -1.98 7.24
CA ILE A 8 -30.08 -1.29 5.96
C ILE A 8 -31.41 -0.68 5.51
N ILE A 9 -31.36 0.56 5.00
CA ILE A 9 -32.51 1.30 4.49
C ILE A 9 -32.15 1.93 3.14
N GLY A 10 -33.16 2.09 2.27
CA GLY A 10 -33.00 2.75 0.96
C GLY A 10 -32.13 1.99 -0.03
N GLN A 11 -32.07 0.66 0.09
CA GLN A 11 -31.32 -0.22 -0.83
C GLN A 11 -32.27 -1.01 -1.74
N ASP A 12 -33.12 -0.32 -2.50
CA ASP A 12 -34.16 -0.96 -3.32
C ASP A 12 -33.58 -1.86 -4.42
N MET A 13 -32.52 -1.40 -5.11
CA MET A 13 -31.93 -2.09 -6.28
C MET A 13 -32.97 -2.48 -7.35
N ALA A 14 -34.08 -1.76 -7.39
CA ALA A 14 -35.19 -1.92 -8.32
C ALA A 14 -35.89 -0.57 -8.50
N PHE A 15 -36.60 -0.46 -9.60
CA PHE A 15 -37.46 0.65 -9.95
C PHE A 15 -38.85 0.37 -9.41
N THR A 16 -39.07 0.74 -8.15
CA THR A 16 -40.32 0.53 -7.42
C THR A 16 -41.38 1.57 -7.81
N PHE A 17 -42.66 1.26 -7.57
CA PHE A 17 -43.80 2.18 -7.79
C PHE A 17 -43.99 2.69 -9.23
N GLY A 18 -43.49 1.98 -10.24
CA GLY A 18 -43.70 2.36 -11.64
C GLY A 18 -42.89 3.57 -12.11
N SER A 19 -41.83 3.93 -11.38
CA SER A 19 -40.88 4.99 -11.75
C SER A 19 -39.57 4.36 -12.22
N MET A 20 -39.17 4.61 -13.47
CA MET A 20 -37.91 4.09 -14.04
C MET A 20 -36.67 4.85 -13.55
N TYR A 21 -36.83 5.89 -12.72
CA TYR A 21 -35.75 6.65 -12.08
C TYR A 21 -36.15 7.14 -10.69
N ALA A 22 -35.14 7.35 -9.82
CA ALA A 22 -35.31 8.10 -8.58
C ALA A 22 -35.70 9.55 -8.91
N GLY A 23 -36.94 9.95 -8.58
CA GLY A 23 -37.47 11.30 -8.79
C GLY A 23 -38.56 11.45 -9.85
N GLU A 24 -38.95 10.37 -10.56
CA GLU A 24 -40.09 10.41 -11.49
C GLU A 24 -41.41 10.02 -10.82
N ALA A 25 -42.52 10.59 -11.33
CA ALA A 25 -43.86 10.30 -10.83
C ALA A 25 -44.24 8.82 -11.08
N PRO A 26 -44.95 8.18 -10.14
CA PRO A 26 -45.42 6.80 -10.29
C PRO A 26 -46.20 6.59 -11.59
N GLY A 27 -45.83 5.58 -12.39
CA GLY A 27 -46.63 5.13 -13.54
C GLY A 27 -46.14 5.54 -14.93
N THR A 28 -44.88 5.96 -15.08
CA THR A 28 -44.30 6.29 -16.39
C THR A 28 -43.83 5.02 -17.10
N VAL A 29 -44.76 4.18 -17.53
CA VAL A 29 -44.46 2.90 -18.21
C VAL A 29 -44.15 3.15 -19.68
N ILE A 30 -42.93 2.83 -20.12
CA ILE A 30 -42.61 2.72 -21.56
C ILE A 30 -43.30 1.46 -22.07
N ASN A 31 -44.26 1.63 -22.98
CA ASN A 31 -45.14 0.57 -23.46
C ASN A 31 -44.50 -0.31 -24.57
N ASP A 32 -43.21 -0.14 -24.87
CA ASP A 32 -42.56 -0.81 -25.99
C ASP A 32 -41.48 -1.80 -25.53
N ASN A 33 -41.73 -3.09 -25.80
CA ASN A 33 -40.83 -4.22 -25.51
C ASN A 33 -39.41 -4.06 -26.12
N GLU A 34 -39.27 -3.28 -27.20
CA GLU A 34 -37.97 -3.03 -27.85
C GLU A 34 -37.06 -2.09 -27.04
N ASP A 35 -37.63 -1.14 -26.29
CA ASP A 35 -36.86 -0.18 -25.49
C ASP A 35 -36.35 -0.81 -24.18
N ILE A 36 -37.09 -1.77 -23.63
CA ILE A 36 -36.72 -2.53 -22.42
C ILE A 36 -35.43 -3.32 -22.65
N GLN A 37 -35.32 -4.00 -23.80
CA GLN A 37 -34.12 -4.77 -24.15
C GLN A 37 -32.92 -3.88 -24.47
N LYS A 38 -33.12 -2.76 -25.18
CA LYS A 38 -32.04 -1.81 -25.50
C LYS A 38 -31.46 -1.12 -24.27
N ARG A 39 -32.27 -0.88 -23.22
CA ARG A 39 -31.86 -0.20 -21.98
C ARG A 39 -31.34 -1.15 -20.89
N GLY A 40 -31.40 -2.47 -21.11
CA GLY A 40 -30.85 -3.46 -20.19
C GLY A 40 -31.67 -3.64 -18.90
N TYR A 41 -32.96 -3.35 -18.95
CA TYR A 41 -33.88 -3.61 -17.84
C TYR A 41 -34.18 -5.11 -17.72
N ILE A 42 -34.31 -5.57 -16.49
CA ILE A 42 -34.55 -6.97 -16.14
C ILE A 42 -35.79 -7.01 -15.25
N LEU A 43 -36.75 -7.85 -15.59
CA LEU A 43 -37.93 -8.07 -14.76
C LEU A 43 -37.56 -8.98 -13.57
N ALA A 44 -37.95 -8.58 -12.37
CA ALA A 44 -37.70 -9.30 -11.13
C ALA A 44 -38.90 -9.15 -10.18
N LYS A 45 -38.85 -9.85 -9.03
CA LYS A 45 -39.84 -9.70 -7.96
C LYS A 45 -39.28 -8.88 -6.82
N ASP A 46 -40.07 -7.95 -6.32
CA ASP A 46 -39.77 -7.20 -5.10
C ASP A 46 -40.00 -8.07 -3.83
N ILE A 47 -39.73 -7.48 -2.66
CA ILE A 47 -39.95 -8.13 -1.35
C ILE A 47 -41.41 -8.52 -1.06
N TYR A 48 -42.38 -7.93 -1.77
CA TYR A 48 -43.81 -8.24 -1.65
C TYR A 48 -44.31 -9.19 -2.75
N GLY A 49 -43.45 -9.58 -3.69
CA GLY A 49 -43.76 -10.45 -4.81
C GLY A 49 -44.32 -9.74 -6.05
N ASN A 50 -44.35 -8.41 -6.06
CA ASN A 50 -44.76 -7.62 -7.24
C ASN A 50 -43.66 -7.59 -8.29
N GLU A 51 -44.06 -7.44 -9.55
CA GLU A 51 -43.12 -7.29 -10.66
C GLU A 51 -42.50 -5.89 -10.65
N VAL A 52 -41.17 -5.84 -10.64
CA VAL A 52 -40.37 -4.62 -10.69
C VAL A 52 -39.26 -4.77 -11.72
N TYR A 53 -38.86 -3.64 -12.31
CA TYR A 53 -37.68 -3.61 -13.17
C TYR A 53 -36.42 -3.37 -12.34
N THR A 54 -35.31 -3.96 -12.77
CA THR A 54 -33.96 -3.73 -12.24
C THR A 54 -32.95 -3.68 -13.38
N THR A 55 -31.67 -3.48 -13.07
CA THR A 55 -30.56 -3.48 -14.05
C THR A 55 -29.45 -4.42 -13.63
N ARG A 56 -28.55 -4.78 -14.57
CA ARG A 56 -27.36 -5.59 -14.25
C ARG A 56 -26.47 -4.99 -13.15
N PRO A 57 -26.19 -3.66 -13.12
CA PRO A 57 -25.47 -3.04 -12.00
C PRO A 57 -26.15 -3.23 -10.64
N PHE A 58 -27.48 -3.07 -10.57
CA PHE A 58 -28.22 -3.29 -9.32
C PHE A 58 -28.15 -4.75 -8.85
N LEU A 59 -28.24 -5.71 -9.78
CA LEU A 59 -28.03 -7.12 -9.46
C LEU A 59 -26.60 -7.40 -8.98
N ALA A 60 -25.59 -6.73 -9.55
CA ALA A 60 -24.21 -6.88 -9.10
C ALA A 60 -24.01 -6.34 -7.67
N ILE A 61 -24.63 -5.20 -7.33
CA ILE A 61 -24.64 -4.66 -5.96
C ILE A 61 -25.33 -5.63 -5.00
N ARG A 62 -26.50 -6.16 -5.39
CA ARG A 62 -27.21 -7.17 -4.61
C ARG A 62 -26.34 -8.39 -4.33
N ASN A 63 -25.73 -8.96 -5.37
CA ASN A 63 -24.87 -10.14 -5.23
C ASN A 63 -23.65 -9.87 -4.33
N TRP A 64 -23.12 -8.64 -4.35
CA TRP A 64 -22.04 -8.24 -3.45
C TRP A 64 -22.50 -8.22 -1.98
N PHE A 65 -23.68 -7.66 -1.70
CA PHE A 65 -24.28 -7.71 -0.36
C PHE A 65 -24.51 -9.16 0.08
N GLU A 66 -25.15 -9.98 -0.76
CA GLU A 66 -25.46 -11.38 -0.44
C GLU A 66 -24.19 -12.19 -0.14
N GLY A 67 -23.13 -12.01 -0.93
CA GLY A 67 -21.85 -12.68 -0.70
C GLY A 67 -21.10 -12.20 0.56
N TYR A 68 -21.36 -10.98 1.03
CA TYR A 68 -20.87 -10.52 2.33
C TYR A 68 -21.74 -11.06 3.47
N PHE A 69 -23.06 -10.98 3.35
CA PHE A 69 -24.04 -11.40 4.36
C PHE A 69 -23.95 -12.89 4.64
N GLU A 70 -23.76 -13.71 3.60
CA GLU A 70 -23.52 -15.15 3.75
C GLU A 70 -22.35 -15.48 4.68
N LYS A 71 -21.29 -14.65 4.68
CA LYS A 71 -20.10 -14.90 5.51
C LYS A 71 -20.28 -14.47 6.96
N VAL A 72 -21.24 -13.60 7.24
CA VAL A 72 -21.44 -13.00 8.56
C VAL A 72 -22.76 -13.39 9.23
N ARG A 73 -23.65 -14.09 8.52
CA ARG A 73 -25.00 -14.50 8.97
C ARG A 73 -25.05 -15.24 10.31
N ASP A 74 -23.97 -15.92 10.70
CA ASP A 74 -23.89 -16.67 11.97
C ASP A 74 -23.37 -15.81 13.13
N LYS A 75 -22.98 -14.56 12.86
CA LYS A 75 -22.32 -13.66 13.82
C LYS A 75 -23.04 -12.33 14.00
N ILE A 76 -23.78 -11.87 12.99
CA ILE A 76 -24.42 -10.57 12.95
C ILE A 76 -25.80 -10.73 12.34
N GLU A 77 -26.80 -10.15 12.99
CA GLU A 77 -28.14 -10.04 12.46
C GLU A 77 -28.23 -8.89 11.46
N ILE A 78 -28.79 -9.15 10.28
CA ILE A 78 -28.93 -8.16 9.21
C ILE A 78 -30.40 -8.00 8.89
N ILE A 79 -30.89 -6.77 9.01
CA ILE A 79 -32.29 -6.42 8.78
C ILE A 79 -32.34 -5.52 7.55
N ASN A 80 -33.05 -5.97 6.51
CA ASN A 80 -33.42 -5.15 5.38
C ASN A 80 -34.72 -4.41 5.69
N ALA A 81 -34.57 -3.15 6.10
CA ALA A 81 -35.67 -2.22 6.35
C ALA A 81 -35.99 -1.33 5.12
N THR A 82 -35.55 -1.78 3.95
CA THR A 82 -36.00 -1.19 2.68
C THR A 82 -37.42 -1.67 2.43
N GLU A 83 -38.42 -0.81 2.62
CA GLU A 83 -39.85 -1.12 2.49
C GLU A 83 -40.31 -1.28 1.03
N GLY A 84 -39.40 -1.73 0.16
CA GLY A 84 -39.59 -1.96 -1.27
C GLY A 84 -38.34 -2.58 -1.89
N GLY A 85 -38.38 -2.75 -3.21
CA GLY A 85 -37.23 -3.19 -3.98
C GLY A 85 -36.96 -4.69 -3.90
N LEU A 86 -35.80 -5.12 -4.40
CA LEU A 86 -35.43 -6.52 -4.48
C LEU A 86 -35.11 -7.09 -3.09
N ASN A 87 -35.51 -8.33 -2.88
CA ASN A 87 -35.06 -9.10 -1.74
C ASN A 87 -33.54 -9.32 -1.78
N ILE A 88 -32.86 -9.10 -0.64
CA ILE A 88 -31.44 -9.42 -0.44
C ILE A 88 -31.35 -10.68 0.43
N SER A 89 -30.78 -11.74 -0.11
CA SER A 89 -30.59 -12.99 0.63
C SER A 89 -29.75 -12.77 1.89
N TYR A 90 -30.05 -13.55 2.94
CA TYR A 90 -29.40 -13.51 4.26
C TYR A 90 -29.63 -12.22 5.06
N ALA A 91 -30.52 -11.33 4.60
CA ALA A 91 -31.09 -10.24 5.40
C ALA A 91 -32.57 -10.53 5.69
N ARG A 92 -33.04 -10.31 6.92
CA ARG A 92 -34.46 -10.38 7.28
C ARG A 92 -35.17 -9.14 6.78
N ASN A 93 -36.24 -9.28 5.99
CA ASN A 93 -37.09 -8.15 5.65
C ASN A 93 -38.01 -7.81 6.83
N GLU A 94 -38.04 -6.53 7.20
CA GLU A 94 -38.85 -5.98 8.28
C GLU A 94 -39.12 -4.51 7.95
N THR A 95 -40.23 -3.91 8.41
CA THR A 95 -40.41 -2.47 8.21
C THR A 95 -39.39 -1.70 9.06
N LEU A 96 -39.07 -0.46 8.71
CA LEU A 96 -38.21 0.33 9.58
C LEU A 96 -38.88 0.55 10.94
N GLU A 97 -40.20 0.75 10.96
CA GLU A 97 -40.96 0.90 12.20
C GLU A 97 -40.85 -0.33 13.12
N ASP A 98 -41.00 -1.54 12.57
CA ASP A 98 -40.92 -2.77 13.34
C ASP A 98 -39.49 -3.07 13.79
N ALA A 99 -38.51 -2.88 12.89
CA ALA A 99 -37.09 -2.99 13.22
C ALA A 99 -36.73 -2.03 14.36
N LEU A 100 -37.31 -0.82 14.35
CA LEU A 100 -37.03 0.16 15.38
C LEU A 100 -37.68 -0.19 16.74
N LYS A 101 -38.80 -0.90 16.74
CA LYS A 101 -39.47 -1.39 17.94
C LYS A 101 -38.80 -2.64 18.51
N SER A 102 -38.29 -3.51 17.64
CA SER A 102 -37.64 -4.78 18.01
C SER A 102 -36.22 -4.56 18.52
N CYS A 103 -35.54 -3.52 18.05
CA CYS A 103 -34.22 -3.13 18.52
C CYS A 103 -34.31 -2.21 19.74
N ASP A 104 -33.74 -2.63 20.87
CA ASP A 104 -33.62 -1.80 22.07
C ASP A 104 -32.48 -0.77 21.88
N PHE A 105 -32.78 0.35 21.20
CA PHE A 105 -31.81 1.42 21.07
C PHE A 105 -31.69 2.18 22.38
N SER A 106 -30.57 1.97 23.05
CA SER A 106 -30.08 2.92 24.04
C SER A 106 -29.04 3.83 23.37
N GLU A 107 -29.07 5.13 23.68
CA GLU A 107 -27.98 6.05 23.32
C GLU A 107 -26.65 5.72 24.04
N ASP A 108 -26.65 4.68 24.87
CA ASP A 108 -25.66 4.55 25.91
C ASP A 108 -24.38 3.91 25.39
N GLY A 109 -23.33 4.73 25.42
CA GLY A 109 -21.98 4.22 25.45
C GLY A 109 -21.23 4.25 24.12
N ILE A 110 -21.82 4.60 22.96
CA ILE A 110 -21.01 4.71 21.71
C ILE A 110 -19.93 5.78 21.87
N LYS A 111 -20.30 6.97 22.37
CA LYS A 111 -19.32 8.05 22.60
C LYS A 111 -18.25 7.65 23.62
N LYS A 112 -18.65 6.92 24.67
CA LYS A 112 -17.73 6.43 25.71
C LYS A 112 -16.82 5.32 25.16
N LEU A 113 -17.35 4.40 24.37
CA LEU A 113 -16.65 3.29 23.75
C LEU A 113 -15.64 3.78 22.72
N ILE A 114 -16.03 4.73 21.85
CA ILE A 114 -15.11 5.39 20.91
C ILE A 114 -13.99 6.08 21.70
N LYS A 115 -14.32 6.78 22.79
CA LYS A 115 -13.33 7.44 23.64
C LYS A 115 -12.36 6.43 24.26
N VAL A 116 -12.85 5.34 24.83
CA VAL A 116 -12.03 4.27 25.43
C VAL A 116 -11.14 3.62 24.37
N LEU A 117 -11.69 3.18 23.24
CA LEU A 117 -10.90 2.58 22.15
C LEU A 117 -9.84 3.54 21.59
N TYR A 118 -10.15 4.84 21.54
CA TYR A 118 -9.20 5.86 21.15
C TYR A 118 -8.08 6.04 22.19
N GLU A 119 -8.44 6.09 23.48
CA GLU A 119 -7.48 6.23 24.58
C GLU A 119 -6.59 4.99 24.72
N GLU A 120 -7.14 3.79 24.58
CA GLU A 120 -6.42 2.51 24.59
C GLU A 120 -5.57 2.31 23.32
N GLY A 121 -6.07 2.77 22.17
CA GLY A 121 -5.37 2.70 20.89
C GLY A 121 -4.27 3.76 20.73
N ARG A 122 -4.16 4.73 21.65
CA ARG A 122 -3.07 5.70 21.64
C ARG A 122 -1.75 4.99 21.93
N PHE A 123 -0.77 5.24 21.07
CA PHE A 123 0.61 4.89 21.38
C PHE A 123 0.99 5.56 22.71
N THR A 124 1.46 4.76 23.67
CA THR A 124 1.98 5.30 24.94
C THR A 124 3.17 6.22 24.70
N ASP A 125 3.44 7.14 25.62
CA ASP A 125 4.63 8.02 25.55
C ASP A 125 5.94 7.22 25.43
N SER A 126 5.96 5.99 25.94
CA SER A 126 7.05 5.02 25.78
C SER A 126 7.31 4.63 24.32
N ILE A 127 6.25 4.52 23.50
CA ILE A 127 6.39 4.22 22.07
C ILE A 127 6.88 5.47 21.32
N ALA A 128 6.37 6.66 21.64
CA ALA A 128 6.86 7.91 21.06
C ALA A 128 8.37 8.11 21.32
N SER A 129 8.83 7.87 22.55
CA SER A 129 10.26 7.90 22.89
C SER A 129 11.07 6.89 22.08
N LYS A 130 10.58 5.65 21.91
CA LYS A 130 11.28 4.62 21.12
C LYS A 130 11.37 4.99 19.63
N VAL A 131 10.36 5.68 19.09
CA VAL A 131 10.38 6.19 17.71
C VAL A 131 11.44 7.27 17.55
N GLU A 132 11.55 8.20 18.51
CA GLU A 132 12.60 9.22 18.50
C GLU A 132 14.01 8.61 18.69
N ASP A 133 14.16 7.62 19.57
CA ASP A 133 15.42 6.89 19.72
C ASP A 133 15.82 6.19 18.41
N TYR A 134 14.85 5.57 17.73
CA TYR A 134 15.08 4.94 16.43
C TYR A 134 15.40 5.97 15.34
N ARG A 135 14.74 7.13 15.33
CA ARG A 135 15.05 8.24 14.41
C ARG A 135 16.49 8.73 14.61
N ALA A 136 16.88 9.00 15.85
CA ALA A 136 18.24 9.41 16.19
C ALA A 136 19.28 8.35 15.79
N TYR A 137 18.95 7.06 16.00
CA TYR A 137 19.75 5.93 15.55
C TYR A 137 19.94 5.91 14.03
N VAL A 138 18.86 6.02 13.26
CA VAL A 138 18.92 6.02 11.79
C VAL A 138 19.71 7.22 11.28
N GLN A 139 19.50 8.42 11.84
CA GLN A 139 20.29 9.61 11.46
C GLN A 139 21.78 9.43 11.72
N ARG A 140 22.17 8.76 12.81
CA ARG A 140 23.57 8.44 13.09
C ARG A 140 24.13 7.44 12.09
N GLU A 141 23.39 6.40 11.75
CA GLU A 141 23.81 5.43 10.73
C GLU A 141 23.91 6.07 9.33
N ILE A 142 23.01 6.98 8.97
CA ILE A 142 23.13 7.73 7.72
C ILE A 142 24.45 8.52 7.67
N ARG A 143 24.77 9.28 8.73
CA ARG A 143 26.05 10.02 8.80
C ARG A 143 27.26 9.09 8.70
N ARG A 144 27.18 7.90 9.32
CA ARG A 144 28.22 6.87 9.22
C ARG A 144 28.42 6.42 7.77
N LEU A 145 27.33 6.14 7.05
CA LEU A 145 27.37 5.69 5.67
C LEU A 145 27.89 6.77 4.70
N GLU A 146 27.51 8.03 4.89
CA GLU A 146 28.05 9.16 4.11
C GLU A 146 29.56 9.31 4.32
N PHE A 147 30.03 9.14 5.55
CA PHE A 147 31.46 9.15 5.85
C PHE A 147 32.21 7.99 5.18
N LEU A 148 31.64 6.78 5.18
CA LEU A 148 32.21 5.63 4.47
C LEU A 148 32.27 5.87 2.96
N SER A 149 31.20 6.43 2.40
CA SER A 149 31.12 6.82 0.99
C SER A 149 32.22 7.83 0.62
N GLY A 150 32.37 8.91 1.41
CA GLY A 150 33.41 9.91 1.20
C GLY A 150 34.83 9.32 1.23
N LYS A 151 35.11 8.44 2.20
CA LYS A 151 36.39 7.73 2.26
C LYS A 151 36.64 6.84 1.06
N GLN A 152 35.61 6.13 0.59
CA GLN A 152 35.73 5.25 -0.56
C GLN A 152 36.05 6.05 -1.83
N LEU A 153 35.37 7.19 -2.02
CA LEU A 153 35.59 8.12 -3.12
C LEU A 153 37.02 8.71 -3.10
N GLU A 154 37.55 9.02 -1.91
CA GLU A 154 38.93 9.51 -1.76
C GLU A 154 39.97 8.47 -2.22
N ILE A 155 39.82 7.21 -1.78
CA ILE A 155 40.71 6.12 -2.20
C ILE A 155 40.59 5.87 -3.71
N ALA A 156 39.36 5.94 -4.24
CA ALA A 156 39.09 5.80 -5.65
C ALA A 156 39.77 6.93 -6.46
N ASP A 157 39.72 8.18 -6.02
CA ASP A 157 40.42 9.29 -6.68
C ASP A 157 41.95 9.09 -6.70
N TYR A 158 42.54 8.58 -5.61
CA TYR A 158 43.96 8.21 -5.62
C TYR A 158 44.30 7.10 -6.62
N LEU A 159 43.42 6.10 -6.79
CA LEU A 159 43.58 5.07 -7.82
C LEU A 159 43.44 5.66 -9.23
N ARG A 160 42.49 6.56 -9.44
CA ARG A 160 42.27 7.25 -10.71
C ARG A 160 43.48 8.09 -11.14
N ARG A 161 44.14 8.74 -10.18
CA ARG A 161 45.37 9.54 -10.38
C ARG A 161 46.65 8.71 -10.45
N ASP A 162 46.54 7.38 -10.52
CA ASP A 162 47.66 6.44 -10.58
C ASP A 162 48.67 6.58 -9.41
N VAL A 163 48.21 7.07 -8.26
CA VAL A 163 49.00 7.11 -7.02
C VAL A 163 49.31 5.69 -6.54
N TYR A 164 48.30 4.81 -6.64
CA TYR A 164 48.40 3.39 -6.29
C TYR A 164 48.56 2.47 -7.51
N HIS A 165 49.30 2.89 -8.54
CA HIS A 165 49.48 2.06 -9.74
C HIS A 165 50.25 0.74 -9.43
N PRO A 166 49.83 -0.42 -9.98
CA PRO A 166 50.44 -1.72 -9.69
C PRO A 166 51.93 -1.81 -10.09
N SER A 167 52.35 -1.09 -11.15
CA SER A 167 53.77 -1.01 -11.52
C SER A 167 54.64 -0.23 -10.53
N LYS A 168 54.04 0.69 -9.74
CA LYS A 168 54.74 1.44 -8.69
C LYS A 168 54.83 0.63 -7.40
N SER A 169 53.73 -0.02 -7.02
CA SER A 169 53.69 -0.88 -5.84
C SER A 169 52.44 -1.77 -5.84
N ARG A 170 52.64 -3.06 -6.15
CA ARG A 170 51.56 -4.06 -6.11
C ARG A 170 50.89 -4.17 -4.73
N SER A 171 51.68 -4.12 -3.65
CA SER A 171 51.14 -4.21 -2.29
C SER A 171 50.22 -3.02 -1.96
N ARG A 172 50.61 -1.79 -2.30
CA ARG A 172 49.76 -0.61 -2.05
C ARG A 172 48.50 -0.60 -2.92
N PHE A 173 48.60 -1.03 -4.18
CA PHE A 173 47.44 -1.22 -5.05
C PHE A 173 46.43 -2.20 -4.45
N VAL A 174 46.88 -3.40 -4.06
CA VAL A 174 46.00 -4.42 -3.46
C VAL A 174 45.36 -3.91 -2.17
N LYS A 175 46.12 -3.20 -1.32
CA LYS A 175 45.56 -2.58 -0.11
C LYS A 175 44.48 -1.56 -0.41
N ALA A 176 44.66 -0.71 -1.44
CA ALA A 176 43.67 0.28 -1.83
C ALA A 176 42.38 -0.38 -2.34
N VAL A 177 42.50 -1.38 -3.21
CA VAL A 177 41.34 -2.15 -3.72
C VAL A 177 40.62 -2.88 -2.60
N ASN A 178 41.35 -3.54 -1.69
CA ASN A 178 40.75 -4.22 -0.54
C ASN A 178 40.02 -3.22 0.37
N SER A 179 40.61 -2.05 0.62
CA SER A 179 39.97 -1.00 1.43
C SER A 179 38.66 -0.52 0.81
N ILE A 180 38.60 -0.41 -0.53
CA ILE A 180 37.36 -0.06 -1.23
C ILE A 180 36.30 -1.15 -1.02
N ASN A 181 36.66 -2.42 -1.21
CA ASN A 181 35.72 -3.52 -1.01
C ASN A 181 35.20 -3.58 0.44
N GLU A 182 36.09 -3.44 1.43
CA GLU A 182 35.73 -3.40 2.85
C GLU A 182 34.77 -2.23 3.18
N LEU A 183 34.93 -1.07 2.52
CA LEU A 183 34.02 0.06 2.69
C LEU A 183 32.65 -0.24 2.07
N SER A 184 32.59 -0.92 0.92
CA SER A 184 31.33 -1.40 0.34
C SER A 184 30.64 -2.40 1.26
N ASP A 185 31.37 -3.39 1.80
CA ASP A 185 30.81 -4.41 2.69
C ASP A 185 30.16 -3.77 3.93
N LYS A 186 30.81 -2.75 4.51
CA LYS A 186 30.25 -2.00 5.65
C LYS A 186 28.94 -1.27 5.33
N VAL A 187 28.66 -0.97 4.07
CA VAL A 187 27.35 -0.43 3.65
C VAL A 187 26.28 -1.52 3.69
N PHE A 188 26.59 -2.71 3.16
CA PHE A 188 25.67 -3.86 3.18
C PHE A 188 25.42 -4.40 4.59
N GLU A 189 26.42 -4.36 5.46
CA GLU A 189 26.32 -4.76 6.87
C GLU A 189 25.63 -3.72 7.75
N SER A 190 25.29 -2.55 7.20
CA SER A 190 24.60 -1.53 7.98
C SER A 190 23.26 -2.06 8.50
N PRO A 191 22.94 -1.86 9.78
CA PRO A 191 21.67 -2.32 10.33
C PRO A 191 20.45 -1.67 9.66
N ILE A 192 20.62 -0.50 9.03
CA ILE A 192 19.57 0.15 8.25
C ILE A 192 19.51 -0.31 6.79
N TYR A 193 20.43 -1.18 6.34
CA TYR A 193 20.50 -1.61 4.95
C TYR A 193 19.21 -2.34 4.54
N ASN A 194 18.91 -3.48 5.17
CA ASN A 194 17.71 -4.25 4.88
C ASN A 194 16.39 -3.48 5.09
N PRO A 195 16.16 -2.80 6.23
CA PRO A 195 14.88 -2.17 6.49
C PRO A 195 14.64 -0.89 5.66
N LEU A 196 15.69 -0.13 5.30
CA LEU A 196 15.51 1.21 4.71
C LEU A 196 16.19 1.40 3.35
N LEU A 197 17.35 0.78 3.09
CA LEU A 197 18.13 1.05 1.87
C LEU A 197 17.98 0.01 0.78
N LYS A 198 17.74 -1.26 1.12
CA LYS A 198 17.77 -2.39 0.18
C LYS A 198 16.91 -2.11 -1.05
N ASN A 199 15.65 -1.75 -0.83
CA ASN A 199 14.71 -1.45 -1.93
C ASN A 199 15.06 -0.19 -2.73
N LEU A 200 15.93 0.69 -2.21
CA LEU A 200 16.36 1.91 -2.89
C LEU A 200 17.59 1.69 -3.78
N VAL A 201 18.49 0.75 -3.42
CA VAL A 201 19.81 0.63 -4.06
C VAL A 201 20.12 -0.75 -4.63
N GLU A 202 19.40 -1.81 -4.26
CA GLU A 202 19.77 -3.20 -4.58
C GLU A 202 19.84 -3.46 -6.09
N ILE A 203 18.87 -2.97 -6.86
CA ILE A 203 18.84 -3.16 -8.31
C ILE A 203 20.03 -2.45 -8.97
N ASP A 204 20.27 -1.18 -8.62
CA ASP A 204 21.40 -0.41 -9.16
C ASP A 204 22.73 -1.11 -8.83
N PHE A 205 22.92 -1.56 -7.58
CA PHE A 205 24.14 -2.22 -7.15
C PHE A 205 24.36 -3.55 -7.87
N TYR A 206 23.29 -4.31 -8.10
CA TYR A 206 23.35 -5.55 -8.87
C TYR A 206 23.77 -5.29 -10.33
N LEU A 207 23.18 -4.28 -10.98
CA LEU A 207 23.51 -3.91 -12.36
C LEU A 207 24.97 -3.46 -12.50
N ILE A 208 25.44 -2.64 -11.56
CA ILE A 208 26.84 -2.18 -11.50
C ILE A 208 27.79 -3.37 -11.40
N LYS A 209 27.51 -4.29 -10.46
CA LYS A 209 28.34 -5.48 -10.28
C LYS A 209 28.38 -6.34 -11.54
N ALA A 210 27.22 -6.56 -12.18
CA ALA A 210 27.14 -7.31 -13.43
C ALA A 210 27.89 -6.64 -14.59
N GLU A 211 27.94 -5.31 -14.64
CA GLU A 211 28.75 -4.56 -15.60
C GLU A 211 30.25 -4.76 -15.36
N VAL A 212 30.70 -4.61 -14.11
CA VAL A 212 32.11 -4.85 -13.73
C VAL A 212 32.53 -6.29 -14.07
N ASP A 213 31.73 -7.27 -13.68
CA ASP A 213 32.01 -8.69 -13.93
C ASP A 213 32.10 -9.02 -15.44
N ARG A 214 31.29 -8.34 -16.27
CA ARG A 214 31.37 -8.47 -17.73
C ARG A 214 32.66 -7.83 -18.27
N ALA A 215 32.96 -6.61 -17.84
CA ALA A 215 34.14 -5.88 -18.29
C ALA A 215 35.45 -6.59 -17.95
N VAL A 216 35.54 -7.17 -16.75
CA VAL A 216 36.74 -7.94 -16.33
C VAL A 216 36.95 -9.20 -17.19
N LYS A 217 35.89 -9.77 -17.77
CA LYS A 217 35.98 -10.93 -18.67
C LYS A 217 36.37 -10.57 -20.10
N THR A 218 36.01 -9.37 -20.57
CA THR A 218 36.19 -8.95 -21.97
C THR A 218 37.42 -8.08 -22.18
N LEU A 219 37.77 -7.25 -21.20
CA LEU A 219 38.89 -6.33 -21.26
C LEU A 219 40.16 -6.98 -20.71
N THR A 220 41.30 -6.62 -21.30
CA THR A 220 42.62 -7.16 -20.89
C THR A 220 43.60 -6.05 -20.50
N LYS A 221 43.35 -4.81 -20.93
CA LYS A 221 44.20 -3.66 -20.59
C LYS A 221 43.83 -3.12 -19.22
N TYR A 222 44.86 -2.84 -18.42
CA TYR A 222 44.71 -2.29 -17.07
C TYR A 222 43.89 -1.00 -17.05
N ASP A 223 44.18 -0.04 -17.94
CA ASP A 223 43.48 1.26 -17.92
C ASP A 223 41.99 1.14 -18.23
N ASP A 224 41.61 0.23 -19.13
CA ASP A 224 40.21 0.00 -19.48
C ASP A 224 39.46 -0.62 -18.30
N ILE A 225 40.03 -1.63 -17.64
CA ILE A 225 39.46 -2.26 -16.43
C ILE A 225 39.40 -1.25 -15.27
N LYS A 226 40.46 -0.46 -15.08
CA LYS A 226 40.52 0.60 -14.06
C LYS A 226 39.39 1.59 -14.26
N ASN A 227 39.16 2.06 -15.49
CA ASN A 227 38.10 3.03 -15.78
C ASN A 227 36.70 2.47 -15.47
N VAL A 228 36.42 1.22 -15.84
CA VAL A 228 35.14 0.58 -15.51
C VAL A 228 34.95 0.46 -14.00
N TYR A 229 35.97 -0.03 -13.29
CA TYR A 229 35.91 -0.18 -11.84
C TYR A 229 35.72 1.17 -11.12
N MET A 230 36.41 2.21 -11.60
CA MET A 230 36.27 3.57 -11.10
C MET A 230 34.87 4.14 -11.31
N ASN A 231 34.31 3.98 -12.51
CA ASN A 231 32.95 4.43 -12.81
C ASN A 231 31.91 3.69 -11.97
N ALA A 232 32.10 2.39 -11.76
CA ALA A 232 31.25 1.58 -10.90
C ALA A 232 31.24 2.11 -9.46
N ILE A 233 32.40 2.41 -8.87
CA ILE A 233 32.50 2.98 -7.52
C ILE A 233 31.79 4.34 -7.45
N LEU A 234 32.05 5.22 -8.41
CA LEU A 234 31.44 6.56 -8.44
C LEU A 234 29.92 6.47 -8.48
N TYR A 235 29.39 5.65 -9.39
CA TYR A 235 27.95 5.50 -9.57
C TYR A 235 27.29 4.80 -8.37
N GLN A 236 27.96 3.80 -7.77
CA GLN A 236 27.48 3.16 -6.55
C GLN A 236 27.33 4.17 -5.40
N ASN A 237 28.34 5.03 -5.21
CA ASN A 237 28.32 6.07 -4.17
C ASN A 237 27.29 7.16 -4.45
N GLU A 238 27.12 7.54 -5.72
CA GLU A 238 26.07 8.48 -6.12
C GLU A 238 24.67 7.96 -5.75
N LYS A 239 24.36 6.70 -6.10
CA LYS A 239 23.08 6.07 -5.76
C LYS A 239 22.87 5.92 -4.27
N LEU A 240 23.91 5.53 -3.54
CA LEU A 240 23.87 5.46 -2.08
C LEU A 240 23.56 6.83 -1.48
N ASN A 241 24.32 7.87 -1.83
CA ASN A 241 24.17 9.20 -1.25
C ASN A 241 22.82 9.84 -1.62
N ALA A 242 22.34 9.64 -2.85
CA ALA A 242 20.99 10.08 -3.23
C ALA A 242 19.91 9.40 -2.38
N SER A 243 20.05 8.10 -2.11
CA SER A 243 19.11 7.34 -1.26
C SER A 243 19.18 7.79 0.20
N LEU A 244 20.38 8.05 0.72
CA LEU A 244 20.59 8.59 2.06
C LEU A 244 20.00 9.99 2.23
N ALA A 245 20.15 10.87 1.22
CA ALA A 245 19.55 12.20 1.22
C ALA A 245 18.01 12.12 1.22
N LYS A 246 17.44 11.19 0.43
CA LYS A 246 16.00 10.92 0.44
C LYS A 246 15.53 10.44 1.82
N LEU A 247 16.24 9.52 2.45
CA LEU A 247 15.92 9.07 3.82
C LEU A 247 15.98 10.23 4.82
N LYS A 248 17.01 11.09 4.76
CA LYS A 248 17.10 12.28 5.62
C LYS A 248 15.88 13.19 5.50
N SER A 249 15.40 13.46 4.28
CA SER A 249 14.22 14.33 4.08
C SER A 249 12.94 13.82 4.77
N PHE A 250 12.83 12.50 5.02
CA PHE A 250 11.71 11.95 5.78
C PHE A 250 11.85 12.17 7.29
N PHE A 251 13.05 12.47 7.77
CA PHE A 251 13.34 12.72 9.18
C PHE A 251 13.54 14.20 9.51
N ASP A 252 13.44 15.12 8.56
CA ASP A 252 13.56 16.57 8.79
C ASP A 252 12.20 17.30 8.71
N ASN A 253 11.13 16.59 8.31
CA ASN A 253 9.73 17.01 8.43
C ASN A 253 9.11 16.51 9.73
#